data_AF-A0A847GTP9-F1
#
_entry.id   AF-A0A847GTP9-F1
#
_cell.length_a   1.000
_cell.length_b   1.000
_cell.length_c   1.000
_cell.angle_alpha   90.00
_cell.angle_beta   90.00
_cell.angle_gamma   90.00
#
_symmetry.space_group_name_H-M   'P 1'
#
loop_
_entity.id
_entity.type
_entity.pdbx_description
1 polymer ?
#
loop_
_entity_poly.entity_id
_entity_poly.type
_entity_poly.pdbx_seq_one_letter_code
_entity_poly.pdbx_strand_id
1 'polypeptide(L)'
;MIANAKKMRRSAASARAAKFLALLPQIREQARFAFRSEGGERREELIAETIANCWVAFVRLVERGLIDAVYATPLAQYAIKQVRDGRRVGCRLNVRDVSSEYAQQAKRFSVDRLDRYDAEEGEWREVLIEDRKSGPADTAAARMDIADWFDSLPRYKRRIAETLASSETTKATARKFRVSPGRISQTRRELETAWQEFQGESART
;
A
#
# COMPACT_ATOMS: atom_id res chain seq x y z
N MET A 1 41.32 -33.76 17.11
CA MET A 1 40.86 -32.67 18.01
C MET A 1 39.83 -31.75 17.32
N ILE A 2 38.60 -32.21 17.03
CA ILE A 2 37.58 -31.41 16.30
C ILE A 2 36.35 -31.06 17.19
N ALA A 3 36.11 -31.82 18.25
CA ALA A 3 34.94 -31.63 19.12
C ALA A 3 34.99 -30.34 19.97
N ASN A 4 36.17 -29.87 20.37
CA ASN A 4 36.31 -28.75 21.33
C ASN A 4 36.01 -27.38 20.70
N ALA A 5 36.43 -27.16 19.45
CA ALA A 5 36.17 -25.93 18.71
C ALA A 5 34.67 -25.71 18.43
N LYS A 6 33.92 -26.80 18.14
CA LYS A 6 32.47 -26.74 17.94
C LYS A 6 31.73 -26.38 19.24
N LYS A 7 32.21 -26.89 20.39
CA LYS A 7 31.66 -26.58 21.73
C LYS A 7 31.91 -25.12 22.12
N MET A 8 33.12 -24.60 21.90
CA MET A 8 33.46 -23.19 22.15
C MET A 8 32.64 -22.22 21.28
N ARG A 9 32.51 -22.49 19.97
CA ARG A 9 31.69 -21.65 19.07
C ARG A 9 30.23 -21.58 19.51
N ARG A 10 29.67 -22.69 19.96
CA ARG A 10 28.28 -22.76 20.44
C ARG A 10 28.09 -22.01 21.76
N SER A 11 29.07 -22.06 22.66
CA SER A 11 29.07 -21.29 23.91
C SER A 11 29.14 -19.78 23.64
N ALA A 12 30.01 -19.33 22.74
CA ALA A 12 30.11 -17.92 22.36
C ALA A 12 28.82 -17.40 21.68
N ALA A 13 28.19 -18.19 20.81
CA ALA A 13 26.89 -17.86 20.22
C ALA A 13 25.80 -17.73 21.29
N SER A 14 25.80 -18.62 22.29
CA SER A 14 24.87 -18.57 23.43
C SER A 14 25.08 -17.31 24.28
N ALA A 15 26.32 -16.91 24.54
CA ALA A 15 26.63 -15.69 25.30
C ALA A 15 26.16 -14.41 24.58
N ARG A 16 26.34 -14.34 23.25
CA ARG A 16 25.84 -13.23 22.43
C ARG A 16 24.32 -13.15 22.47
N ALA A 17 23.64 -14.29 22.30
CA ALA A 17 22.19 -14.37 22.37
C ALA A 17 21.68 -13.93 23.75
N ALA A 18 22.30 -14.40 24.84
CA ALA A 18 21.95 -14.02 26.20
C ALA A 18 22.09 -12.50 26.44
N LYS A 19 23.18 -11.89 25.98
CA LYS A 19 23.38 -10.43 26.09
C LYS A 19 22.29 -9.65 25.35
N PHE A 20 21.95 -10.05 24.12
CA PHE A 20 20.88 -9.37 23.36
C PHE A 20 19.51 -9.55 24.02
N LEU A 21 19.19 -10.75 24.50
CA LEU A 21 17.94 -11.02 25.22
C LEU A 21 17.81 -10.17 26.49
N ALA A 22 18.91 -9.86 27.17
CA ALA A 22 18.91 -8.94 28.32
C ALA A 22 18.57 -7.49 27.92
N LEU A 23 18.90 -7.07 26.70
CA LEU A 23 18.57 -5.72 26.18
C LEU A 23 17.14 -5.64 25.59
N LEU A 24 16.58 -6.78 25.18
CA LEU A 24 15.34 -6.86 24.41
C LEU A 24 14.12 -6.20 25.09
N PRO A 25 13.88 -6.34 26.42
CA PRO A 25 12.74 -5.68 27.06
C PRO A 25 12.76 -4.16 26.89
N GLN A 26 13.93 -3.54 27.09
CA GLN A 26 14.11 -2.10 26.97
C GLN A 26 14.01 -1.62 25.52
N ILE A 27 14.54 -2.39 24.56
CA ILE A 27 14.38 -2.11 23.12
C ILE A 27 12.90 -2.12 22.75
N ARG A 28 12.16 -3.14 23.21
CA ARG A 28 10.73 -3.31 22.92
C ARG A 28 9.89 -2.18 23.53
N GLU A 29 10.21 -1.74 24.74
CA GLU A 29 9.55 -0.61 25.40
C GLU A 29 9.73 0.68 24.60
N GLN A 30 10.96 1.00 24.20
CA GLN A 30 11.26 2.19 23.39
C GLN A 30 10.57 2.15 22.03
N ALA A 31 10.56 1.00 21.36
CA ALA A 31 9.85 0.81 20.09
C ALA A 31 8.33 1.02 20.28
N ARG A 32 7.73 0.40 21.31
CA ARG A 32 6.30 0.57 21.64
C ARG A 32 5.93 2.03 21.88
N PHE A 33 6.79 2.77 22.58
CA PHE A 33 6.56 4.19 22.84
C PHE A 33 6.74 5.04 21.57
N ALA A 34 7.73 4.74 20.75
CA ALA A 34 8.02 5.46 19.52
C ALA A 34 6.94 5.33 18.44
N PHE A 35 6.25 4.18 18.40
CA PHE A 35 5.18 3.88 17.44
C PHE A 35 3.79 3.87 18.10
N ARG A 36 3.61 4.59 19.22
CA ARG A 36 2.35 4.61 19.98
C ARG A 36 1.16 5.20 19.22
N SER A 37 1.41 6.00 18.19
CA SER A 37 0.42 6.63 17.32
C SER A 37 0.00 5.74 16.14
N GLU A 38 0.71 4.63 15.90
CA GLU A 38 0.45 3.74 14.78
C GLU A 38 -0.68 2.76 15.11
N GLY A 39 -1.45 2.36 14.10
CA GLY A 39 -2.49 1.33 14.23
C GLY A 39 -1.90 -0.03 14.63
N GLY A 40 -2.72 -0.93 15.20
CA GLY A 40 -2.25 -2.17 15.85
C GLY A 40 -1.31 -3.04 15.00
N GLU A 41 -1.76 -3.47 13.84
CA GLU A 41 -0.97 -4.32 12.91
C GLU A 41 0.33 -3.61 12.50
N ARG A 42 0.20 -2.37 12.02
CA ARG A 42 1.32 -1.54 11.59
C ARG A 42 2.35 -1.34 12.70
N ARG A 43 1.88 -1.09 13.92
CA ARG A 43 2.72 -0.91 15.10
C ARG A 43 3.51 -2.17 15.41
N GLU A 44 2.90 -3.35 15.31
CA GLU A 44 3.58 -4.62 15.53
C GLU A 44 4.68 -4.88 14.50
N GLU A 45 4.41 -4.61 13.22
CA GLU A 45 5.43 -4.67 12.16
C GLU A 45 6.62 -3.77 12.46
N LEU A 46 6.36 -2.50 12.78
CA LEU A 46 7.43 -1.52 13.07
C LEU A 46 8.26 -1.90 14.30
N ILE A 47 7.63 -2.50 15.32
CA ILE A 47 8.34 -3.04 16.49
C ILE A 47 9.23 -4.22 16.09
N ALA A 48 8.70 -5.18 15.34
CA ALA A 48 9.46 -6.34 14.89
C ALA A 48 10.65 -5.93 14.03
N GLU A 49 10.44 -4.99 13.12
CA GLU A 49 11.46 -4.42 12.25
C GLU A 49 12.55 -3.68 13.04
N THR A 50 12.16 -2.96 14.09
CA THR A 50 13.11 -2.29 15.00
C THR A 50 13.98 -3.30 15.74
N ILE A 51 13.38 -4.40 16.22
CA ILE A 51 14.11 -5.49 16.90
C ILE A 51 15.09 -6.17 15.92
N ALA A 52 14.67 -6.40 14.68
CA ALA A 52 15.52 -6.97 13.64
C ALA A 52 16.73 -6.05 13.33
N ASN A 53 16.50 -4.75 13.16
CA ASN A 53 17.58 -3.77 12.95
C ASN A 53 18.55 -3.73 14.14
N CYS A 54 18.01 -3.76 15.36
CA CYS A 54 18.82 -3.85 16.58
C CYS A 54 19.70 -5.10 16.60
N TRP A 55 19.16 -6.27 16.21
CA TRP A 55 19.92 -7.51 16.14
C TRP A 55 21.07 -7.42 15.13
N VAL A 56 20.80 -6.93 13.92
CA VAL A 56 21.83 -6.77 12.88
C VAL A 56 22.95 -5.82 13.35
N ALA A 57 22.60 -4.70 13.97
CA ALA A 57 23.57 -3.77 14.52
C ALA A 57 24.37 -4.38 15.68
N PHE A 58 23.72 -5.11 16.58
CA PHE A 58 24.35 -5.82 17.68
C PHE A 58 25.38 -6.85 17.18
N VAL A 59 25.00 -7.69 16.20
CA VAL A 59 25.91 -8.69 15.63
C VAL A 59 27.16 -8.02 15.04
N ARG A 60 26.99 -6.92 14.30
CA ARG A 60 28.13 -6.15 13.75
C ARG A 60 29.03 -5.57 14.86
N LEU A 61 28.46 -5.09 15.97
CA LEU A 61 29.24 -4.60 17.11
C LEU A 61 30.03 -5.72 17.79
N VAL A 62 29.43 -6.89 17.94
CA VAL A 62 30.10 -8.08 18.48
C VAL A 62 31.22 -8.56 17.58
N GLU A 63 31.03 -8.57 16.27
CA GLU A 63 32.08 -8.91 15.30
C GLU A 63 33.27 -7.95 15.37
N ARG A 64 33.02 -6.68 15.75
CA ARG A 64 34.05 -5.67 16.01
C ARG A 64 34.67 -5.74 17.41
N GLY A 65 34.27 -6.70 18.24
CA GLY A 65 34.78 -6.85 19.61
C GLY A 65 34.20 -5.86 20.62
N LEU A 66 33.08 -5.19 20.31
CA LEU A 66 32.49 -4.12 21.13
C LEU A 66 31.29 -4.58 21.97
N ILE A 67 31.26 -5.84 22.40
CA ILE A 67 30.10 -6.43 23.11
C ILE A 67 29.75 -5.71 24.43
N ASP A 68 30.77 -5.24 25.15
CA ASP A 68 30.60 -4.58 26.45
C ASP A 68 30.15 -3.12 26.33
N ALA A 69 30.34 -2.51 25.16
CA ALA A 69 29.92 -1.14 24.87
C ALA A 69 28.48 -1.05 24.33
N VAL A 70 27.77 -2.18 24.21
CA VAL A 70 26.40 -2.18 23.67
C VAL A 70 25.37 -1.89 24.76
N TYR A 71 24.57 -0.84 24.52
CA TYR A 71 23.44 -0.44 25.33
C TYR A 71 22.15 -0.43 24.51
N ALA A 72 21.01 -0.70 25.16
CA ALA A 72 19.71 -0.78 24.48
C ALA A 72 19.28 0.55 23.87
N THR A 73 19.45 1.67 24.57
CA THR A 73 18.94 2.98 24.14
C THR A 73 19.54 3.47 22.83
N PRO A 74 20.87 3.53 22.63
CA PRO A 74 21.42 3.94 21.35
C PRO A 74 21.00 3.00 20.21
N LEU A 75 20.99 1.68 20.47
CA LEU A 75 20.60 0.66 19.50
C LEU A 75 19.15 0.89 19.01
N ALA A 76 18.23 1.05 19.96
CA ALA A 76 16.82 1.29 19.67
C ALA A 76 16.59 2.64 18.98
N GLN A 77 17.21 3.72 19.45
CA GLN A 77 17.04 5.05 18.84
C GLN A 77 17.50 5.10 17.39
N TYR A 78 18.65 4.51 17.06
CA TYR A 78 19.10 4.43 15.68
C TYR A 78 18.17 3.55 14.84
N ALA A 79 17.78 2.37 15.34
CA ALA A 79 16.85 1.50 14.63
C ALA A 79 15.49 2.18 14.35
N ILE A 80 14.90 2.84 15.34
CA ILE A 80 13.63 3.58 15.18
C ILE A 80 13.76 4.65 14.09
N LYS A 81 14.85 5.42 14.06
CA LYS A 81 15.09 6.42 13.01
C LYS A 81 15.18 5.79 11.62
N GLN A 82 15.88 4.66 11.50
CA GLN A 82 16.00 3.94 10.23
C GLN A 82 14.63 3.42 9.75
N VAL A 83 13.84 2.86 10.65
CA VAL A 83 12.51 2.34 10.34
C VAL A 83 11.55 3.46 9.90
N ARG A 84 11.60 4.63 10.58
CA ARG A 84 10.81 5.81 10.19
C ARG A 84 11.19 6.37 8.81
N ASP A 85 12.47 6.27 8.47
CA ASP A 85 13.06 6.62 7.17
C ASP A 85 12.79 5.56 6.08
N GLY A 86 11.86 4.64 6.31
CA GLY A 86 11.45 3.61 5.36
C GLY A 86 12.46 2.48 5.17
N ARG A 87 13.56 2.46 5.93
CA ARG A 87 14.56 1.40 5.82
C ARG A 87 14.09 0.14 6.52
N ARG A 88 14.37 -1.01 5.91
CA ARG A 88 14.00 -2.35 6.37
C ARG A 88 15.19 -3.31 6.29
N VAL A 89 15.25 -4.29 7.18
CA VAL A 89 16.25 -5.35 7.20
C VAL A 89 16.01 -6.32 6.05
N GLY A 90 17.08 -6.75 5.38
CA GLY A 90 17.00 -7.77 4.34
C GLY A 90 16.48 -7.27 2.98
N CYS A 91 15.93 -6.05 2.91
CA CYS A 91 15.49 -5.44 1.67
C CYS A 91 16.52 -4.42 1.16
N ARG A 92 16.77 -4.42 -0.15
CA ARG A 92 17.53 -3.33 -0.77
C ARG A 92 16.66 -2.07 -0.78
N LEU A 93 17.25 -0.94 -0.42
CA LEU A 93 16.61 0.37 -0.61
C LEU A 93 16.50 0.64 -2.11
N ASN A 94 15.34 0.32 -2.68
CA ASN A 94 15.07 0.43 -4.10
C ASN A 94 14.04 1.52 -4.36
N VAL A 95 14.51 2.67 -4.83
CA VAL A 95 13.63 3.80 -5.19
C VAL A 95 12.77 3.53 -6.44
N ARG A 96 13.04 2.44 -7.16
CA ARG A 96 12.27 2.00 -8.32
C ARG A 96 11.17 0.99 -7.96
N ASP A 97 11.18 0.47 -6.73
CA ASP A 97 10.09 -0.39 -6.24
C ASP A 97 8.97 0.49 -5.70
N VAL A 98 7.91 0.66 -6.49
CA VAL A 98 6.77 1.51 -6.17
C VAL A 98 6.06 1.07 -4.89
N SER A 99 6.07 -0.23 -4.60
CA SER A 99 5.44 -0.79 -3.40
C SER A 99 6.24 -0.54 -2.12
N SER A 100 7.53 -0.20 -2.24
CA SER A 100 8.39 0.07 -1.11
C SER A 100 8.06 1.41 -0.46
N GLU A 101 7.89 1.42 0.86
CA GLU A 101 7.75 2.66 1.64
C GLU A 101 8.92 3.63 1.43
N TYR A 102 10.14 3.10 1.23
CA TYR A 102 11.30 3.92 0.95
C TYR A 102 11.13 4.73 -0.34
N ALA A 103 10.60 4.11 -1.40
CA ALA A 103 10.34 4.80 -2.65
C ALA A 103 9.21 5.83 -2.50
N GLN A 104 8.12 5.46 -1.83
CA GLN A 104 6.98 6.33 -1.52
C GLN A 104 7.41 7.59 -0.75
N GLN A 105 8.22 7.44 0.30
CA GLN A 105 8.75 8.56 1.07
C GLN A 105 9.74 9.42 0.26
N ALA A 106 10.69 8.80 -0.45
CA ALA A 106 11.71 9.52 -1.19
C ALA A 106 11.13 10.33 -2.36
N LYS A 107 10.09 9.83 -3.01
CA LYS A 107 9.44 10.46 -4.17
C LYS A 107 8.11 11.13 -3.86
N ARG A 108 7.65 11.07 -2.61
CA ARG A 108 6.43 11.72 -2.10
C ARG A 108 5.15 11.28 -2.84
N PHE A 109 4.94 9.97 -2.94
CA PHE A 109 3.69 9.39 -3.43
C PHE A 109 3.21 8.29 -2.47
N SER A 110 1.93 7.91 -2.52
CA SER A 110 1.35 6.75 -1.83
C SER A 110 0.92 5.69 -2.83
N VAL A 111 0.84 4.44 -2.37
CA VAL A 111 0.16 3.36 -3.11
C VAL A 111 -1.15 3.08 -2.39
N ASP A 112 -2.25 3.38 -3.07
CA ASP A 112 -3.58 3.10 -2.58
C ASP A 112 -4.14 1.85 -3.24
N ARG A 113 -5.01 1.16 -2.50
CA ARG A 113 -5.68 -0.04 -2.99
C ARG A 113 -6.89 0.37 -3.82
N LEU A 114 -6.93 -0.09 -5.07
CA LEU A 114 -8.01 0.16 -6.02
C LEU A 114 -9.23 -0.76 -5.83
N ASP A 115 -9.23 -1.62 -4.80
CA ASP A 115 -10.37 -2.49 -4.45
C ASP A 115 -11.19 -1.91 -3.29
N ARG A 116 -10.80 -0.75 -2.76
CA ARG A 116 -11.51 -0.09 -1.66
C ARG A 116 -12.56 0.85 -2.22
N TYR A 117 -13.80 0.35 -2.17
CA TYR A 117 -15.05 1.10 -2.32
C TYR A 117 -15.02 2.45 -1.56
N ASP A 118 -14.75 3.53 -2.28
CA ASP A 118 -14.87 4.90 -1.77
C ASP A 118 -16.15 5.57 -2.32
N ALA A 119 -17.13 5.72 -1.43
CA ALA A 119 -18.42 6.35 -1.72
C ALA A 119 -18.31 7.88 -1.92
N GLU A 120 -17.25 8.52 -1.44
CA GLU A 120 -17.03 9.96 -1.54
C GLU A 120 -16.25 10.35 -2.81
N GLU A 121 -15.29 9.53 -3.27
CA GLU A 121 -14.45 9.83 -4.44
C GLU A 121 -14.98 9.32 -5.80
N GLY A 122 -16.07 8.56 -5.80
CA GLY A 122 -16.74 8.12 -7.03
C GLY A 122 -16.43 6.67 -7.40
N GLU A 123 -17.01 5.77 -6.61
CA GLU A 123 -17.11 4.30 -6.71
C GLU A 123 -16.98 3.67 -8.11
N TRP A 124 -17.44 4.35 -9.15
CA TRP A 124 -17.48 3.80 -10.50
C TRP A 124 -16.12 3.81 -11.20
N ARG A 125 -15.17 4.69 -10.84
CA ARG A 125 -13.84 4.78 -11.50
C ARG A 125 -13.03 3.50 -11.36
N GLU A 126 -13.29 2.73 -10.30
CA GLU A 126 -12.60 1.46 -9.99
C GLU A 126 -13.33 0.22 -10.56
N VAL A 127 -14.58 0.36 -11.00
CA VAL A 127 -15.44 -0.77 -11.45
C VAL A 127 -15.11 -1.23 -12.88
N LEU A 128 -14.19 -0.58 -13.58
CA LEU A 128 -13.72 -1.05 -14.88
C LEU A 128 -13.01 -2.39 -14.73
N ILE A 129 -13.75 -3.44 -15.10
CA ILE A 129 -13.31 -4.83 -15.15
C ILE A 129 -12.05 -4.87 -16.03
N GLU A 130 -10.93 -5.27 -15.44
CA GLU A 130 -9.69 -5.52 -16.16
C GLU A 130 -9.92 -6.62 -17.20
N ASP A 131 -9.87 -6.28 -18.48
CA ASP A 131 -9.75 -7.29 -19.54
C ASP A 131 -8.36 -7.94 -19.40
N ARG A 132 -8.32 -9.27 -19.30
CA ARG A 132 -7.08 -10.05 -19.22
C ARG A 132 -6.13 -9.84 -20.40
N LYS A 133 -6.60 -9.20 -21.48
CA LYS A 133 -5.80 -8.86 -22.67
C LYS A 133 -5.23 -7.44 -22.65
N SER A 134 -5.72 -6.55 -21.80
CA SER A 134 -5.26 -5.16 -21.74
C SER A 134 -4.04 -5.02 -20.82
N GLY A 135 -3.03 -4.29 -21.27
CA GLY A 135 -1.85 -4.00 -20.44
C GLY A 135 -2.16 -2.91 -19.40
N PRO A 136 -1.31 -2.73 -18.37
CA PRO A 136 -1.52 -1.69 -17.35
C PRO A 136 -1.68 -0.27 -17.91
N ALA A 137 -1.01 0.04 -19.02
CA ALA A 137 -1.12 1.34 -19.69
C ALA A 137 -2.50 1.54 -20.33
N ASP A 138 -3.03 0.51 -21.01
CA ASP A 138 -4.34 0.57 -21.66
C ASP A 138 -5.45 0.69 -20.61
N THR A 139 -5.34 -0.06 -19.50
CA THR A 139 -6.26 0.04 -18.37
C THR A 139 -6.25 1.44 -17.75
N ALA A 140 -5.06 2.02 -17.56
CA ALA A 140 -4.93 3.37 -17.03
C ALA A 140 -5.56 4.41 -17.98
N ALA A 141 -5.26 4.32 -19.28
CA ALA A 141 -5.84 5.22 -20.30
C ALA A 141 -7.37 5.12 -20.31
N ALA A 142 -7.94 3.91 -20.35
CA ALA A 142 -9.38 3.72 -20.32
C ALA A 142 -10.05 4.30 -19.06
N ARG A 143 -9.41 4.16 -17.89
CA ARG A 143 -9.91 4.76 -16.65
C ARG A 143 -9.89 6.29 -16.70
N MET A 144 -8.84 6.89 -17.26
CA MET A 144 -8.74 8.35 -17.43
C MET A 144 -9.81 8.87 -18.40
N ASP A 145 -9.95 8.25 -19.56
CA ASP A 145 -10.93 8.66 -20.57
C ASP A 145 -12.36 8.60 -20.05
N ILE A 146 -12.70 7.53 -19.33
CA ILE A 146 -14.05 7.41 -18.75
C ILE A 146 -14.23 8.45 -17.64
N ALA A 147 -13.21 8.74 -16.81
CA ALA A 147 -13.26 9.80 -15.79
C ALA A 147 -13.60 11.16 -16.39
N ASP A 148 -12.85 11.55 -17.42
CA ASP A 148 -13.05 12.81 -18.13
C ASP A 148 -14.41 12.85 -18.83
N TRP A 149 -14.85 11.73 -19.42
CA TRP A 149 -16.17 11.65 -20.03
C TRP A 149 -17.29 11.83 -19.01
N PHE A 150 -17.26 11.15 -17.86
CA PHE A 150 -18.27 11.33 -16.81
C PHE A 150 -18.30 12.78 -16.34
N ASP A 151 -17.14 13.43 -16.22
CA ASP A 151 -17.02 14.84 -15.86
C ASP A 151 -17.55 15.82 -16.91
N SER A 152 -17.67 15.40 -18.18
CA SER A 152 -18.33 16.17 -19.22
C SER A 152 -19.87 16.03 -19.23
N LEU A 153 -20.42 14.98 -18.60
CA LEU A 153 -21.86 14.73 -18.59
C LEU A 153 -22.63 15.72 -17.70
N PRO A 154 -23.85 16.13 -18.07
CA PRO A 154 -24.75 16.86 -17.17
C PRO A 154 -25.01 16.08 -15.88
N ARG A 155 -25.08 16.77 -14.73
CA ARG A 155 -25.19 16.15 -13.40
C ARG A 155 -26.24 15.04 -13.30
N TYR A 156 -27.40 15.22 -13.92
CA TYR A 156 -28.47 14.22 -13.90
C TYR A 156 -28.07 12.93 -14.65
N LYS A 157 -27.50 13.06 -15.85
CA LYS A 157 -27.05 11.91 -16.66
C LYS A 157 -25.88 11.20 -16.00
N ARG A 158 -24.93 11.96 -15.43
CA ARG A 158 -23.80 11.41 -14.66
C ARG A 158 -24.27 10.49 -13.54
N ARG A 159 -25.20 10.94 -12.68
CA ARG A 159 -25.72 10.11 -11.58
C ARG A 159 -26.38 8.81 -12.05
N ILE A 160 -27.06 8.83 -13.20
CA ILE A 160 -27.63 7.63 -13.80
C ILE A 160 -26.52 6.71 -14.33
N ALA A 161 -25.52 7.26 -15.03
CA ALA A 161 -24.37 6.52 -15.54
C ALA A 161 -23.61 5.83 -14.41
N GLU A 162 -23.32 6.54 -13.32
CA GLU A 162 -22.67 6.01 -12.10
C GLU A 162 -23.45 4.83 -11.53
N THR A 163 -24.76 4.99 -11.37
CA THR A 163 -25.62 3.91 -10.82
C THR A 163 -25.61 2.68 -11.73
N LEU A 164 -25.65 2.87 -13.05
CA LEU A 164 -25.62 1.76 -14.01
C LEU A 164 -24.25 1.09 -14.10
N ALA A 165 -23.17 1.85 -13.91
CA ALA A 165 -21.79 1.35 -13.90
C ALA A 165 -21.54 0.42 -12.71
N SER A 166 -22.15 0.69 -11.55
CA SER A 166 -22.12 -0.19 -10.36
C SER A 166 -22.95 -1.49 -10.51
N SER A 167 -23.16 -1.97 -11.73
CA SER A 167 -23.92 -3.20 -12.08
C SER A 167 -25.40 -3.20 -11.68
N GLU A 168 -26.02 -2.03 -11.46
CA GLU A 168 -27.44 -1.94 -11.12
C GLU A 168 -28.34 -2.23 -12.33
N THR A 169 -29.48 -2.86 -12.08
CA THR A 169 -30.45 -3.18 -13.14
C THR A 169 -31.21 -1.94 -13.62
N THR A 170 -31.72 -1.96 -14.87
CA THR A 170 -32.58 -0.90 -15.42
C THR A 170 -33.79 -0.62 -14.52
N LYS A 171 -34.42 -1.68 -13.99
CA LYS A 171 -35.61 -1.56 -13.13
C LYS A 171 -35.29 -0.91 -11.77
N ALA A 172 -34.19 -1.30 -11.15
CA ALA A 172 -33.77 -0.73 -9.88
C ALA A 172 -33.31 0.72 -10.03
N THR A 173 -32.55 1.02 -11.09
CA THR A 173 -32.17 2.39 -11.45
C THR A 173 -33.41 3.26 -11.70
N ALA A 174 -34.40 2.76 -12.45
CA ALA A 174 -35.66 3.47 -12.68
C ALA A 174 -36.40 3.82 -11.39
N ARG A 175 -36.46 2.88 -10.43
CA ARG A 175 -37.01 3.13 -9.09
C ARG A 175 -36.22 4.18 -8.31
N LYS A 176 -34.88 4.09 -8.32
CA LYS A 176 -33.98 5.03 -7.62
C LYS A 176 -34.16 6.47 -8.11
N PHE A 177 -34.29 6.66 -9.42
CA PHE A 177 -34.45 7.99 -10.04
C PHE A 177 -35.92 8.41 -10.27
N ARG A 178 -36.88 7.59 -9.85
CA ARG A 178 -38.33 7.85 -9.98
C ARG A 178 -38.78 8.15 -11.42
N VAL A 179 -38.22 7.39 -12.37
CA VAL A 179 -38.58 7.47 -13.79
C VAL A 179 -39.02 6.11 -14.31
N SER A 180 -39.59 6.08 -15.53
CA SER A 180 -39.94 4.81 -16.15
C SER A 180 -38.70 4.01 -16.57
N PRO A 181 -38.76 2.66 -16.59
CA PRO A 181 -37.68 1.85 -17.17
C PRO A 181 -37.35 2.23 -18.61
N GLY A 182 -38.36 2.65 -19.40
CA GLY A 182 -38.18 3.14 -20.76
C GLY A 182 -37.29 4.40 -20.82
N ARG A 183 -37.45 5.34 -19.89
CA ARG A 183 -36.59 6.53 -19.81
C ARG A 183 -35.14 6.16 -19.49
N ILE A 184 -34.90 5.17 -18.62
CA ILE A 184 -33.54 4.67 -18.36
C ILE A 184 -32.95 4.02 -19.62
N SER A 185 -33.72 3.22 -20.36
CA SER A 185 -33.26 2.66 -21.64
C SER A 185 -32.92 3.72 -22.68
N GLN A 186 -33.71 4.80 -22.78
CA GLN A 186 -33.38 5.95 -23.62
C GLN A 186 -32.10 6.64 -23.15
N THR A 187 -31.96 6.85 -21.83
CA THR A 187 -30.76 7.48 -21.25
C THR A 187 -29.51 6.66 -21.53
N ARG A 188 -29.58 5.31 -21.51
CA ARG A 188 -28.46 4.44 -21.91
C ARG A 188 -28.00 4.69 -23.35
N ARG A 189 -28.93 4.84 -24.30
CA ARG A 189 -28.60 5.18 -25.69
C ARG A 189 -28.00 6.57 -25.81
N GLU A 190 -28.55 7.54 -25.08
CA GLU A 190 -27.99 8.89 -25.05
C GLU A 190 -26.56 8.92 -24.48
N LEU A 191 -26.27 8.07 -23.48
CA LEU A 191 -24.93 7.91 -22.92
C LEU A 191 -23.97 7.23 -23.92
N GLU A 192 -24.43 6.18 -24.61
CA GLU A 192 -23.66 5.52 -25.66
C GLU A 192 -23.28 6.50 -26.79
N THR A 193 -24.23 7.30 -27.28
CA THR A 193 -23.96 8.34 -28.28
C THR A 193 -22.97 9.39 -27.75
N ALA A 194 -23.17 9.86 -26.51
CA ALA A 194 -22.26 10.83 -25.90
C ALA A 194 -20.83 10.29 -25.71
N TRP A 195 -20.69 8.99 -25.48
CA TRP A 195 -19.37 8.34 -25.41
C TRP A 195 -18.69 8.28 -26.79
N GLN A 196 -19.43 7.92 -27.83
CA GLN A 196 -18.91 7.91 -29.21
C GLN A 196 -18.47 9.31 -29.67
N GLU A 197 -19.25 10.34 -29.32
CA GLU A 197 -18.89 11.73 -29.58
C GLU A 197 -17.62 12.14 -28.83
N PHE A 198 -17.48 11.74 -27.57
CA PHE A 198 -16.30 12.03 -26.73
C PHE A 198 -15.02 11.37 -27.28
N GLN A 199 -15.11 10.13 -27.75
CA GLN A 199 -13.99 9.40 -28.36
C GLN A 199 -13.65 9.89 -29.79
N GLY A 200 -14.41 10.84 -30.33
CA GLY A 200 -14.20 11.37 -31.68
C GLY A 200 -14.56 10.38 -32.80
N GLU A 201 -15.35 9.34 -32.52
CA GLU A 201 -15.76 8.33 -33.51
C GLU A 201 -16.88 8.83 -34.45
N SER A 202 -17.48 10.00 -34.18
CA SER A 202 -18.57 10.55 -35.01
C SER A 202 -18.12 11.26 -36.30
N ALA A 203 -16.84 11.21 -36.67
CA ALA A 203 -16.32 11.84 -37.90
C ALA A 203 -15.55 10.86 -38.82
N ARG A 204 -16.03 9.62 -38.95
CA ARG A 204 -15.70 8.76 -40.11
C ARG A 204 -16.99 8.29 -40.78
N THR A 205 -17.59 9.21 -41.55
CA THR A 205 -18.44 8.86 -42.70
C THR A 205 -17.64 9.15 -43.95
#